data_AF-A0A7X4J4G7-F1
#
_entry.id   AF-A0A7X4J4G7-F1
#
_cell.length_a   1.000
_cell.length_b   1.000
_cell.length_c   1.000
_cell.angle_alpha   90.00
_cell.angle_beta   90.00
_cell.angle_gamma   90.00
#
_symmetry.space_group_name_H-M   'P 1'
#
loop_
_entity.id
_entity.type
_entity.pdbx_description
1 polymer ?
#
loop_
_entity_poly.entity_id
_entity_poly.type
_entity_poly.pdbx_seq_one_letter_code
_entity_poly.pdbx_strand_id
1 'polypeptide(L)'
;SGTYRELDANKYFHDSVNHSAGEFVNGFVHTNGMESVWAVLKRSIVGTYHHVSFKHLHRYVNEVTFRLNEGNVGNHLMDRITTLCHLSLGRQLPYAMLTKGASC
;
A
#
# COMPACT_ATOMS: atom_id res chain seq x y z
N SER A 1 2.69 23.88 -17.65
CA SER A 1 4.15 24.02 -17.82
C SER A 1 4.77 22.77 -17.24
N GLY A 2 5.25 21.87 -18.11
CA GLY A 2 5.63 20.49 -17.76
C GLY A 2 7.14 20.34 -17.69
N THR A 3 7.73 20.72 -16.57
CA THR A 3 9.18 20.65 -16.28
C THR A 3 9.73 19.22 -16.23
N TYR A 4 8.85 18.21 -16.22
CA TYR A 4 9.23 16.80 -16.15
C TYR A 4 9.60 16.19 -17.51
N ARG A 5 9.21 16.84 -18.63
CA ARG A 5 9.56 16.39 -20.00
C ARG A 5 10.98 16.79 -20.42
N GLU A 6 11.62 17.68 -19.68
CA GLU A 6 12.91 18.31 -20.02
C GLU A 6 14.09 17.66 -19.26
N LEU A 7 13.83 16.62 -18.46
CA LEU A 7 14.88 15.81 -17.87
C LEU A 7 15.51 14.95 -18.96
N ASP A 8 16.83 15.07 -19.11
CA ASP A 8 17.68 14.43 -20.11
C ASP A 8 17.21 13.02 -20.51
N ALA A 9 16.64 12.90 -21.71
CA ALA A 9 16.05 11.68 -22.26
C ALA A 9 17.05 10.52 -22.40
N ASN A 10 18.36 10.78 -22.25
CA ASN A 10 19.41 9.78 -22.27
C ASN A 10 19.74 9.20 -20.87
N LYS A 11 19.18 9.76 -19.79
CA LYS A 11 19.47 9.34 -18.41
C LYS A 11 18.31 8.69 -17.66
N TYR A 12 17.06 8.97 -18.05
CA TYR A 12 15.88 8.43 -17.38
C TYR A 12 14.83 7.99 -18.40
N PHE A 13 14.55 6.68 -18.44
CA PHE A 13 13.42 6.14 -19.19
C PHE A 13 12.13 6.46 -18.43
N HIS A 14 11.25 7.26 -19.03
CA HIS A 14 9.94 7.58 -18.49
C HIS A 14 8.85 7.20 -19.49
N ASP A 15 8.04 6.22 -19.13
CA ASP A 15 6.84 5.83 -19.87
C ASP A 15 5.60 6.37 -19.16
N SER A 16 4.65 6.87 -19.95
CA SER A 16 3.37 7.41 -19.47
C SER A 16 2.22 6.78 -20.24
N VAL A 17 1.15 6.39 -19.55
CA VAL A 17 -0.07 5.85 -20.18
C VAL A 17 -1.09 6.98 -20.34
N ASN A 18 -1.50 7.24 -21.59
CA ASN A 18 -2.46 8.28 -21.89
C ASN A 18 -3.91 7.78 -21.80
N HIS A 19 -4.50 7.95 -20.62
CA HIS A 19 -5.89 7.56 -20.34
C HIS A 19 -6.93 8.34 -21.17
N SER A 20 -6.58 9.53 -21.67
CA SER A 20 -7.49 10.34 -22.50
C SER A 20 -7.63 9.81 -23.93
N ALA A 21 -6.69 8.99 -24.39
CA ALA A 21 -6.68 8.39 -25.72
C ALA A 21 -7.25 6.95 -25.73
N GLY A 22 -7.72 6.45 -24.58
CA GLY A 22 -8.23 5.07 -24.45
C GLY A 22 -7.13 4.00 -24.34
N GLU A 23 -5.87 4.39 -24.13
CA GLU A 23 -4.81 3.46 -23.76
C GLU A 23 -4.85 3.20 -22.25
N PHE A 24 -5.12 1.94 -21.88
CA PHE A 24 -5.16 1.49 -20.49
C PHE A 24 -3.96 0.61 -20.11
N VAL A 25 -3.12 0.24 -21.08
CA VAL A 25 -1.95 -0.63 -20.90
C VAL A 25 -0.88 -0.24 -21.92
N ASN A 26 0.34 0.08 -21.45
CA ASN A 26 1.54 0.13 -22.29
C ASN A 26 2.59 -0.82 -21.71
N GLY A 27 2.60 -2.07 -22.17
CA GLY A 27 3.51 -3.12 -21.67
C GLY A 27 3.33 -3.42 -20.18
N PHE A 28 4.41 -3.30 -19.38
CA PHE A 28 4.39 -3.47 -17.92
C PHE A 28 3.98 -2.19 -17.16
N VAL A 29 3.72 -1.08 -17.86
CA VAL A 29 3.33 0.19 -17.26
C VAL A 29 1.82 0.26 -17.22
N HIS A 30 1.25 -0.01 -16.04
CA HIS A 30 -0.19 0.06 -15.77
C HIS A 30 -0.45 0.70 -14.40
N THR A 31 -1.41 1.61 -14.30
CA THR A 31 -1.83 2.24 -13.03
C THR A 31 -2.85 1.41 -12.25
N ASN A 32 -3.50 0.45 -12.92
CA ASN A 32 -4.56 -0.41 -12.39
C ASN A 32 -4.21 -1.08 -11.06
N GLY A 33 -2.95 -1.54 -10.89
CA GLY A 33 -2.49 -2.15 -9.64
C GLY A 33 -2.53 -1.17 -8.46
N MET A 34 -1.97 0.03 -8.65
CA MET A 34 -1.92 1.05 -7.61
C MET A 34 -3.32 1.61 -7.30
N GLU A 35 -4.15 1.81 -8.33
CA GLU A 35 -5.55 2.21 -8.15
C GLU A 35 -6.36 1.20 -7.33
N SER A 36 -6.14 -0.10 -7.57
CA SER A 36 -6.74 -1.18 -6.79
C SER A 36 -6.31 -1.13 -5.32
N VAL A 37 -5.02 -0.93 -5.03
CA VAL A 37 -4.51 -0.76 -3.66
C VAL A 37 -5.22 0.39 -2.95
N TRP A 38 -5.33 1.56 -3.60
CA TRP A 38 -5.99 2.73 -3.03
C TRP A 38 -7.50 2.53 -2.83
N ALA A 39 -8.16 1.82 -3.75
CA ALA A 39 -9.58 1.49 -3.62
C ALA A 39 -9.83 0.63 -2.37
N VAL A 40 -8.99 -0.38 -2.13
CA VAL A 40 -9.08 -1.25 -0.94
C VAL A 40 -8.78 -0.46 0.33
N LEU A 41 -7.71 0.34 0.36
CA LEU A 41 -7.36 1.15 1.54
C LEU A 41 -8.51 2.10 1.94
N LYS A 42 -9.08 2.82 0.97
CA LYS A 42 -10.21 3.73 1.24
C LYS A 42 -11.42 2.98 1.80
N ARG A 43 -11.72 1.79 1.28
CA ARG A 43 -12.81 0.94 1.80
C ARG A 43 -12.53 0.45 3.22
N SER A 44 -11.30 0.06 3.52
CA SER A 44 -10.91 -0.36 4.88
C SER A 44 -10.98 0.80 5.88
N ILE A 45 -10.66 2.02 5.46
CA ILE A 45 -10.83 3.22 6.30
C ILE A 45 -12.32 3.44 6.62
N VAL A 46 -13.20 3.38 5.61
CA VAL A 46 -14.64 3.61 5.84
C VAL A 46 -15.30 2.47 6.61
N GLY A 47 -14.90 1.21 6.37
CA GLY A 47 -15.57 0.04 6.93
C GLY A 47 -14.98 -0.50 8.23
N THR A 48 -13.65 -0.56 8.33
CA THR A 48 -12.96 -1.22 9.46
C THR A 48 -12.41 -0.19 10.46
N TYR A 49 -11.90 0.95 9.98
CA TYR A 49 -11.22 1.93 10.82
C TYR A 49 -12.08 3.16 11.11
N HIS A 50 -12.81 3.16 12.22
CA HIS A 50 -13.67 4.29 12.60
C HIS A 50 -12.90 5.59 12.91
N HIS A 51 -11.62 5.50 13.30
CA HIS A 51 -10.78 6.67 13.55
C HIS A 51 -9.33 6.38 13.14
N VAL A 52 -8.83 7.11 12.14
CA VAL A 52 -7.47 6.97 11.61
C VAL A 52 -6.63 8.17 12.03
N SER A 53 -5.50 7.91 12.67
CA SER A 53 -4.53 8.95 13.04
C SER A 53 -3.35 8.97 12.08
N PHE A 54 -2.93 10.16 11.65
CA PHE A 54 -1.77 10.34 10.77
C PHE A 54 -0.48 9.70 11.33
N LYS A 55 -0.31 9.73 12.67
CA LYS A 55 0.84 9.11 13.37
C LYS A 55 1.00 7.61 13.07
N HIS A 56 -0.11 6.92 12.81
CA HIS A 56 -0.13 5.47 12.58
C HIS A 56 -0.44 5.10 11.13
N LEU A 57 -0.43 6.06 10.19
CA LEU A 57 -0.82 5.84 8.80
C LEU A 57 -0.07 4.67 8.14
N HIS A 58 1.24 4.59 8.40
CA HIS A 58 2.10 3.50 7.91
C HIS A 58 1.59 2.10 8.31
N ARG A 59 0.94 1.96 9.47
CA ARG A 59 0.44 0.67 9.96
C ARG A 59 -0.78 0.20 9.17
N TYR A 60 -1.67 1.12 8.84
CA TYR A 60 -2.85 0.83 8.02
C TYR A 60 -2.44 0.45 6.59
N VAL A 61 -1.47 1.16 6.01
CA VAL A 61 -0.93 0.82 4.68
C VAL A 61 -0.30 -0.56 4.69
N ASN A 62 0.54 -0.86 5.70
CA ASN A 62 1.19 -2.17 5.82
C ASN A 62 0.18 -3.33 5.93
N GLU A 63 -0.93 -3.13 6.64
CA GLU A 63 -1.99 -4.13 6.77
C GLU A 63 -2.71 -4.39 5.45
N VAL A 64 -3.03 -3.34 4.69
CA VAL A 64 -3.66 -3.48 3.36
C VAL A 64 -2.70 -4.18 2.39
N THR A 65 -1.43 -3.80 2.39
CA THR A 65 -0.39 -4.46 1.57
C THR A 65 -0.23 -5.93 1.93
N PHE A 66 -0.20 -6.26 3.22
CA PHE A 66 -0.17 -7.65 3.68
C PHE A 66 -1.37 -8.44 3.16
N ARG A 67 -2.59 -7.92 3.29
CA ARG A 67 -3.79 -8.61 2.79
C ARG A 67 -3.79 -8.84 1.29
N LEU A 68 -3.27 -7.90 0.51
CA LEU A 68 -3.22 -8.02 -0.95
C LEU A 68 -2.17 -9.04 -1.39
N ASN A 69 -1.01 -9.06 -0.73
CA ASN A 69 0.06 -10.01 -1.04
C ASN A 69 -0.28 -11.43 -0.58
N GLU A 70 -0.80 -11.57 0.64
CA GLU A 70 -1.16 -12.87 1.24
C GLU A 70 -2.58 -13.32 0.91
N GLY A 71 -3.33 -12.53 0.12
CA GLY A 71 -4.70 -12.83 -0.29
C GLY A 71 -4.82 -13.87 -1.40
N ASN A 72 -3.70 -14.33 -1.95
CA ASN A 72 -3.68 -15.32 -3.02
C ASN A 72 -4.21 -16.67 -2.53
N VAL A 73 -5.29 -17.16 -3.15
CA VAL A 73 -5.96 -18.43 -2.83
C VAL A 73 -5.05 -19.64 -3.08
N GLY A 74 -3.98 -19.48 -3.87
CA GLY A 74 -2.95 -20.50 -4.04
C GLY A 74 -2.10 -20.77 -2.79
N ASN A 75 -2.09 -19.85 -1.81
CA ASN A 75 -1.33 -20.03 -0.58
C ASN A 75 -2.18 -20.80 0.44
N HIS A 76 -1.62 -21.90 0.98
CA HIS A 76 -2.30 -22.71 1.95
C HIS A 76 -2.61 -21.91 3.23
N LEU A 77 -3.78 -22.16 3.84
CA LEU A 77 -4.27 -21.40 4.99
C LEU A 77 -3.26 -21.35 6.15
N MET A 78 -2.62 -22.48 6.46
CA MET A 78 -1.66 -22.55 7.57
C MET A 78 -0.41 -21.71 7.33
N ASP A 79 0.04 -21.57 6.07
CA ASP A 79 1.21 -20.77 5.73
C ASP A 79 0.91 -19.28 5.90
N ARG A 80 -0.33 -18.89 5.57
CA ARG A 80 -0.82 -17.52 5.76
C ARG A 80 -0.95 -17.16 7.24
N ILE A 81 -1.49 -18.08 8.06
CA ILE A 81 -1.57 -17.91 9.51
C ILE A 81 -0.16 -17.81 10.11
N THR A 82 0.76 -18.63 9.64
CA THR A 82 2.16 -18.63 10.08
C THR A 82 2.83 -17.30 9.76
N THR A 83 2.66 -16.80 8.53
CA THR A 83 3.19 -15.49 8.10
C THR A 83 2.60 -14.34 8.91
N LEU A 84 1.29 -14.37 9.18
CA LEU A 84 0.63 -13.40 10.05
C LEU A 84 1.22 -13.41 11.46
N CYS A 85 1.41 -14.59 12.05
CA CYS A 85 2.02 -14.75 13.37
C CYS A 85 3.45 -14.17 13.39
N HIS A 86 4.29 -14.52 12.42
CA HIS A 86 5.67 -13.99 12.33
C HIS A 86 5.71 -12.47 12.23
N LEU A 87 4.80 -11.85 11.47
CA LEU A 87 4.75 -10.39 11.33
C LEU A 87 4.18 -9.67 12.55
N SER A 88 3.38 -10.37 13.37
CA SER A 88 2.70 -9.81 14.55
C SER A 88 3.56 -9.90 15.81
N LEU A 89 4.44 -10.91 15.91
CA LEU A 89 5.31 -11.10 17.06
C LEU A 89 6.27 -9.92 17.26
N GLY A 90 6.33 -9.39 18.48
CA GLY A 90 7.22 -8.27 18.85
C GLY A 90 6.81 -6.88 18.37
N ARG A 91 5.73 -6.75 17.57
CA ARG A 91 5.26 -5.45 17.04
C ARG A 91 4.00 -4.92 17.73
N GLN A 92 3.67 -5.46 18.90
CA GLN A 92 2.49 -5.11 19.68
C GLN A 92 2.59 -3.68 20.22
N LEU A 93 1.47 -2.95 20.19
CA LEU A 93 1.35 -1.59 20.72
C LEU A 93 0.49 -1.61 22.00
N PRO A 94 1.10 -1.69 23.18
CA PRO A 94 0.33 -1.62 24.42
C PRO A 94 -0.22 -0.21 24.63
N TYR A 95 -1.40 -0.11 25.25
CA TYR A 95 -2.07 1.17 25.50
C TYR A 95 -1.17 2.20 26.22
N ALA A 96 -0.35 1.74 27.16
CA ALA A 96 0.63 2.58 27.86
C ALA A 96 1.67 3.24 26.93
N MET A 97 2.01 2.61 25.79
CA MET A 97 2.93 3.18 24.79
C MET A 97 2.25 4.24 23.93
N LEU A 98 0.93 4.15 23.75
CA LEU A 98 0.16 5.15 23.00
C LEU A 98 -0.02 6.45 23.79
N THR A 99 -0.12 6.35 25.13
CA THR A 99 -0.39 7.49 26.01
C THR A 99 0.86 8.23 26.49
N LYS A 100 2.02 7.58 26.58
CA LYS A 100 3.26 8.22 27.09
C LYS A 100 3.97 9.16 26.10
N GLY A 101 3.49 9.28 24.86
CA GLY A 101 4.23 9.97 23.80
C GLY A 101 5.51 9.20 23.46
N ALA A 102 5.97 9.28 22.21
CA ALA A 102 7.22 8.62 21.83
C ALA A 102 8.37 9.42 22.47
N SER A 103 8.81 9.01 23.66
CA SER A 103 10.12 9.39 24.20
C SER A 103 11.15 8.36 23.71
N CYS A 104 11.63 8.56 22.48
CA CYS A 104 12.88 8.04 21.95
C CYS A 104 13.45 9.10 21.02
#